data_AF-A0A3D3LGS2-F1
#
_entry.id   AF-A0A3D3LGS2-F1
#
_cell.length_a   1.000
_cell.length_b   1.000
_cell.length_c   1.000
_cell.angle_alpha   90.00
_cell.angle_beta   90.00
_cell.angle_gamma   90.00
#
_symmetry.space_group_name_H-M   'P 1'
#
loop_
_entity.id
_entity.type
_entity.pdbx_description
1 polymer ?
#
loop_
_entity_poly.entity_id
_entity_poly.type
_entity_poly.pdbx_seq_one_letter_code
_entity_poly.pdbx_strand_id
1 'polypeptide(L)'
;MANKLVSMLLHEISREITEAHGAPAVTSESYASSVERAFGNACLYCARPLERNSTVVEHLDGMNRFRLGLHVPGNAALACKACNSQKRGDDQRAELILAGTGWESFLSHDGIRCGLSCKSCAYWRDIIPDAEERRMFLAQRREAVARFRRHYLEILAAACGLRESLRGQVTELYRACQDFASKEISALKRRVLS
;
A
#
# COMPACT_ATOMS: atom_id res chain seq x y z
N MET A 1 -8.77 4.08 -16.54
CA MET A 1 -7.58 4.55 -17.29
C MET A 1 -6.60 5.31 -16.38
N ALA A 2 -6.98 6.46 -15.81
CA ALA A 2 -6.05 7.32 -15.04
C ALA A 2 -5.31 6.61 -13.89
N ASN A 3 -5.99 5.82 -13.05
CA ASN A 3 -5.33 5.04 -11.98
C ASN A 3 -4.31 4.02 -12.51
N LYS A 4 -4.56 3.44 -13.69
CA LYS A 4 -3.65 2.46 -14.30
C LYS A 4 -2.37 3.15 -14.80
N LEU A 5 -2.50 4.33 -15.41
CA LEU A 5 -1.34 5.12 -15.85
C LEU A 5 -0.50 5.62 -14.68
N VAL A 6 -1.13 6.06 -13.59
CA VAL A 6 -0.42 6.39 -12.33
C VAL A 6 0.34 5.17 -11.81
N SER A 7 -0.30 4.00 -11.75
CA SER A 7 0.35 2.76 -11.34
C SER A 7 1.53 2.40 -12.25
N MET A 8 1.40 2.54 -13.57
CA MET A 8 2.48 2.30 -14.53
C MET A 8 3.66 3.25 -14.28
N LEU A 9 3.41 4.56 -14.17
CA LEU A 9 4.46 5.54 -13.85
C LEU A 9 5.20 5.17 -12.56
N LEU A 10 4.46 4.85 -11.49
CA LEU A 10 5.07 4.46 -10.22
C LEU A 10 5.91 3.17 -10.38
N HIS A 11 5.51 2.23 -11.23
CA HIS A 11 6.32 1.04 -11.54
C HIS A 11 7.59 1.36 -12.33
N GLU A 12 7.57 2.32 -13.26
CA GLU A 12 8.77 2.76 -13.96
C GLU A 12 9.78 3.33 -12.96
N ILE A 13 9.34 4.29 -12.14
CA ILE A 13 10.17 4.93 -11.11
C ILE A 13 10.69 3.91 -10.10
N SER A 14 9.87 2.91 -9.75
CA SER A 14 10.27 1.83 -8.85
C SER A 14 11.47 1.05 -9.39
N ARG A 15 11.54 0.84 -10.71
CA ARG A 15 12.67 0.12 -11.32
C ARG A 15 13.92 0.97 -11.30
N GLU A 16 13.82 2.22 -11.73
CA GLU A 16 14.95 3.16 -11.76
C GLU A 16 15.57 3.34 -10.37
N ILE A 17 14.76 3.55 -9.32
CA ILE A 17 15.28 3.74 -7.97
C ILE A 17 15.86 2.45 -7.37
N THR A 18 15.27 1.29 -7.70
CA THR A 18 15.80 0.00 -7.24
C THR A 18 17.19 -0.24 -7.83
N GLU A 19 17.35 0.02 -9.13
CA GLU A 19 18.62 -0.10 -9.84
C GLU A 19 19.66 0.92 -9.34
N ALA A 20 19.28 2.19 -9.21
CA ALA A 20 20.19 3.25 -8.76
C ALA A 20 20.78 3.01 -7.35
N HIS A 21 20.05 2.30 -6.48
CA HIS A 21 20.50 1.96 -5.13
C HIS A 21 21.08 0.54 -5.01
N GLY A 22 21.22 -0.20 -6.11
CA GLY A 22 21.71 -1.58 -6.09
C GLY A 22 20.85 -2.51 -5.21
N ALA A 23 19.58 -2.16 -4.99
CA ALA A 23 18.69 -2.89 -4.11
C ALA A 23 18.18 -4.16 -4.82
N PRO A 24 17.93 -5.26 -4.09
CA PRO A 24 17.39 -6.46 -4.70
C PRO A 24 16.00 -6.18 -5.28
N ALA A 25 15.72 -6.66 -6.48
CA ALA A 25 14.36 -6.56 -7.03
C ALA A 25 13.35 -7.26 -6.10
N VAL A 26 12.14 -6.73 -5.98
CA VAL A 26 11.07 -7.34 -5.16
C VAL A 26 10.71 -8.77 -5.62
N THR A 27 10.98 -9.09 -6.88
CA THR A 27 10.78 -10.42 -7.47
C THR A 27 11.97 -11.37 -7.28
N SER A 28 13.07 -10.91 -6.69
CA SER A 28 14.27 -11.73 -6.49
C SER A 28 14.10 -12.72 -5.33
N GLU A 29 14.78 -13.86 -5.42
CA GLU A 29 14.80 -14.89 -4.37
C GLU A 29 15.43 -14.37 -3.06
N SER A 30 16.45 -13.52 -3.16
CA SER A 30 17.09 -12.91 -1.99
C SER A 30 16.13 -12.01 -1.22
N TYR A 31 15.29 -11.23 -1.93
CA TYR A 31 14.26 -10.43 -1.30
C TYR A 31 13.13 -11.30 -0.72
N ALA A 32 12.68 -12.31 -1.47
CA ALA A 32 11.66 -13.25 -0.99
C ALA A 32 12.11 -13.93 0.33
N SER A 33 13.38 -14.35 0.41
CA SER A 33 13.98 -14.92 1.62
C SER A 33 14.01 -13.93 2.79
N SER A 34 14.19 -12.63 2.52
CA SER A 34 14.12 -11.59 3.56
C SER A 34 12.70 -11.42 4.10
N VAL A 35 11.70 -11.40 3.22
CA VAL A 35 10.28 -11.34 3.61
C VAL A 35 9.90 -12.57 4.42
N GLU A 36 10.29 -13.77 3.99
CA GLU A 36 10.05 -15.02 4.72
C GLU A 36 10.75 -15.03 6.08
N ARG A 37 11.98 -14.51 6.19
CA ARG A 37 12.64 -14.39 7.50
C ARG A 37 11.91 -13.46 8.46
N ALA A 38 11.28 -12.40 7.94
CA ALA A 38 10.58 -11.41 8.74
C ALA A 38 9.18 -11.87 9.19
N PHE A 39 8.46 -12.61 8.34
CA PHE A 39 7.04 -12.92 8.55
C PHE A 39 6.68 -14.40 8.43
N GLY A 40 7.61 -15.26 8.03
CA GLY A 40 7.36 -16.66 7.66
C GLY A 40 6.39 -16.78 6.49
N ASN A 41 5.71 -17.92 6.38
CA ASN A 41 4.58 -18.10 5.47
C ASN A 41 3.26 -17.56 6.07
N ALA A 42 3.26 -16.32 6.57
CA ALA A 42 2.10 -15.71 7.21
C ALA A 42 1.87 -14.27 6.73
N CYS A 43 0.62 -13.85 6.78
CA CYS A 43 0.22 -12.49 6.41
C CYS A 43 0.91 -11.48 7.33
N LEU A 44 1.59 -10.49 6.74
CA LEU A 44 2.33 -9.47 7.48
C LEU A 44 1.46 -8.67 8.48
N TYR A 45 0.14 -8.64 8.24
CA TYR A 45 -0.83 -7.95 9.07
C TYR A 45 -1.50 -8.84 10.11
N CYS A 46 -2.23 -9.88 9.69
CA CYS A 46 -3.03 -10.69 10.63
C CYS A 46 -2.29 -11.94 11.15
N ALA A 47 -1.04 -12.17 10.73
CA ALA A 47 -0.22 -13.33 11.11
C ALA A 47 -0.86 -14.71 10.82
N ARG A 48 -2.00 -14.76 10.11
CA ARG A 48 -2.60 -16.02 9.64
C ARG A 48 -1.75 -16.60 8.51
N PRO A 49 -1.65 -17.94 8.39
CA PRO A 49 -0.95 -18.59 7.30
C PRO A 49 -1.40 -18.10 5.92
N LEU A 50 -0.45 -17.98 5.01
CA LEU A 50 -0.71 -17.61 3.62
C LEU A 50 -1.00 -18.86 2.79
N GLU A 51 -2.12 -18.85 2.08
CA GLU A 51 -2.49 -19.88 1.12
C GLU A 51 -2.25 -19.39 -0.32
N ARG A 52 -1.90 -20.30 -1.23
CA ARG A 52 -1.56 -19.96 -2.62
C ARG A 52 -2.59 -19.07 -3.31
N ASN A 53 -3.88 -19.31 -3.10
CA ASN A 53 -4.95 -18.58 -3.80
C ASN A 53 -5.43 -17.31 -3.09
N SER A 54 -4.96 -17.05 -1.86
CA SER A 54 -5.37 -15.91 -1.04
C SER A 54 -4.22 -14.94 -0.73
N THR A 55 -3.03 -15.20 -1.28
CA THR A 55 -1.83 -14.38 -1.12
C THR A 55 -1.76 -13.30 -2.20
N VAL A 56 -1.34 -12.10 -1.80
CA VAL A 56 -1.11 -10.96 -2.69
C VAL A 56 0.18 -10.25 -2.31
N VAL A 57 0.84 -9.67 -3.31
CA VAL A 57 1.86 -8.65 -3.07
C VAL A 57 1.14 -7.42 -2.52
N GLU A 58 1.58 -7.00 -1.33
CA GLU A 58 1.07 -5.86 -0.60
C GLU A 58 2.07 -4.72 -0.65
N HIS A 59 1.59 -3.50 -0.89
CA HIS A 59 2.40 -2.29 -0.79
C HIS A 59 2.06 -1.55 0.50
N LEU A 60 3.00 -1.53 1.45
CA LEU A 60 2.81 -0.94 2.78
C LEU A 60 2.35 0.52 2.68
N ASP A 61 3.03 1.32 1.87
CA ASP A 61 2.50 2.53 1.28
C ASP A 61 1.88 2.18 -0.07
N GLY A 62 0.57 2.39 -0.23
CA GLY A 62 -0.15 1.97 -1.44
C GLY A 62 0.38 2.64 -2.72
N MET A 63 0.46 1.87 -3.81
CA MET A 63 0.79 2.40 -5.14
C MET A 63 -0.41 3.12 -5.77
N ASN A 64 -0.73 4.30 -5.26
CA ASN A 64 -1.83 5.12 -5.75
C ASN A 64 -1.49 6.61 -5.65
N ARG A 65 -2.36 7.46 -6.22
CA ARG A 65 -2.15 8.92 -6.26
C ARG A 65 -2.08 9.62 -4.90
N PHE A 66 -2.56 9.00 -3.83
CA PHE A 66 -2.59 9.59 -2.50
C PHE A 66 -1.34 9.22 -1.69
N ARG A 67 -0.99 7.93 -1.70
CA ARG A 67 0.13 7.39 -0.92
C ARG A 67 1.46 7.41 -1.68
N LEU A 68 1.44 7.38 -3.01
CA LEU A 68 2.62 7.42 -3.88
C LEU A 68 3.70 6.39 -3.49
N GLY A 69 3.28 5.24 -2.96
CA GLY A 69 4.21 4.17 -2.65
C GLY A 69 4.82 3.59 -3.92
N LEU A 70 6.05 3.10 -3.81
CA LEU A 70 6.80 2.47 -4.90
C LEU A 70 6.91 0.96 -4.67
N HIS A 71 7.05 0.20 -5.74
CA HIS A 71 7.29 -1.24 -5.71
C HIS A 71 8.78 -1.53 -5.47
N VAL A 72 9.24 -1.22 -4.26
CA VAL A 72 10.64 -1.32 -3.84
C VAL A 72 10.78 -2.20 -2.58
N PRO A 73 11.97 -2.74 -2.30
CA PRO A 73 12.28 -3.38 -1.03
C PRO A 73 11.88 -2.55 0.19
N GLY A 74 11.32 -3.22 1.20
CA GLY A 74 10.81 -2.57 2.39
C GLY A 74 9.47 -1.85 2.20
N ASN A 75 8.96 -1.67 0.98
CA ASN A 75 7.57 -1.24 0.74
C ASN A 75 6.67 -2.35 0.19
N ALA A 76 7.22 -3.39 -0.43
CA ALA A 76 6.46 -4.53 -0.94
C ALA A 76 6.66 -5.78 -0.07
N ALA A 77 5.59 -6.47 0.31
CA ALA A 77 5.66 -7.73 1.08
C ALA A 77 4.43 -8.62 0.78
N LEU A 78 4.18 -9.66 1.58
CA LEU A 78 3.06 -10.59 1.36
C LEU A 78 1.96 -10.43 2.41
N ALA A 79 0.72 -10.25 1.94
CA ALA A 79 -0.48 -10.22 2.79
C ALA A 79 -1.55 -11.16 2.25
N CYS A 80 -2.54 -11.47 3.09
CA CYS A 80 -3.77 -12.09 2.61
C CYS A 80 -4.66 -11.05 1.91
N LYS A 81 -5.48 -11.50 0.96
CA LYS A 81 -6.45 -10.67 0.21
C LYS A 81 -7.37 -9.86 1.12
N ALA A 82 -7.79 -10.43 2.25
CA ALA A 82 -8.68 -9.77 3.20
C ALA A 82 -8.03 -8.53 3.84
N CYS A 83 -6.81 -8.67 4.38
CA CYS A 83 -6.07 -7.55 4.95
C CYS A 83 -5.75 -6.47 3.91
N ASN A 84 -5.26 -6.86 2.71
CA ASN A 84 -5.00 -5.90 1.62
C ASN A 84 -6.27 -5.12 1.28
N SER A 85 -7.39 -5.83 1.06
CA SER A 85 -8.67 -5.20 0.71
C SER A 85 -9.16 -4.24 1.78
N GLN A 86 -9.00 -4.60 3.07
CA GLN A 86 -9.38 -3.71 4.15
C GLN A 86 -8.47 -2.48 4.25
N LYS A 87 -7.14 -2.67 4.15
CA LYS A 87 -6.16 -1.58 4.18
C LYS A 87 -6.35 -0.55 3.06
N ARG A 88 -6.91 -0.95 1.90
CA ARG A 88 -7.24 -0.01 0.82
C ARG A 88 -8.11 1.15 1.29
N GLY A 89 -8.95 0.93 2.30
CA GLY A 89 -9.77 1.99 2.91
C GLY A 89 -8.98 3.09 3.60
N ASP A 90 -7.76 2.80 4.08
CA ASP A 90 -6.80 3.78 4.57
C ASP A 90 -6.01 4.40 3.40
N ASP A 91 -5.50 3.57 2.49
CA ASP A 91 -4.69 4.03 1.35
C ASP A 91 -5.42 5.01 0.42
N GLN A 92 -6.75 4.92 0.32
CA GLN A 92 -7.56 5.77 -0.56
C GLN A 92 -7.96 7.09 0.08
N ARG A 93 -7.61 7.34 1.36
CA ARG A 93 -7.91 8.61 2.01
C ARG A 93 -6.96 9.69 1.53
N ALA A 94 -7.52 10.87 1.31
CA ALA A 94 -6.74 12.08 1.05
C ALA A 94 -5.79 12.36 2.22
N GLU A 95 -6.30 12.21 3.44
CA GLU A 95 -5.56 12.41 4.69
C GLU A 95 -5.70 11.18 5.61
N LEU A 96 -4.59 10.79 6.23
CA LEU A 96 -4.55 9.73 7.22
C LEU A 96 -4.54 10.38 8.61
N ILE A 97 -5.46 9.95 9.48
CA ILE A 97 -5.63 10.54 10.82
C ILE A 97 -4.84 9.77 11.87
N LEU A 98 -4.69 8.45 11.70
CA LEU A 98 -4.13 7.59 12.75
C LEU A 98 -2.61 7.42 12.66
N ALA A 99 -2.02 7.68 11.49
CA ALA A 99 -0.58 7.57 11.22
C ALA A 99 -0.21 8.27 9.90
N GLY A 100 1.10 8.41 9.62
CA GLY A 100 1.60 9.03 8.38
C GLY A 100 1.60 8.12 7.15
N THR A 101 1.43 6.81 7.34
CA THR A 101 1.51 5.80 6.27
C THR A 101 0.31 4.85 6.27
N GLY A 102 -0.01 4.29 5.11
CA GLY A 102 -1.23 3.49 4.93
C GLY A 102 -1.27 2.23 5.80
N TRP A 103 -0.18 1.47 5.83
CA TRP A 103 -0.05 0.26 6.65
C TRP A 103 -0.10 0.56 8.16
N GLU A 104 0.53 1.64 8.60
CA GLU A 104 0.59 2.00 10.01
C GLU A 104 -0.77 2.53 10.48
N SER A 105 -1.48 3.27 9.62
CA SER A 105 -2.86 3.69 9.87
C SER A 105 -3.76 2.46 9.99
N PHE A 106 -3.63 1.50 9.07
CA PHE A 106 -4.39 0.26 9.11
C PHE A 106 -4.21 -0.54 10.41
N LEU A 107 -2.96 -0.65 10.88
CA LEU A 107 -2.64 -1.29 12.16
C LEU A 107 -2.89 -0.39 13.38
N SER A 108 -3.34 0.85 13.20
CA SER A 108 -3.69 1.79 14.28
C SER A 108 -5.18 1.83 14.60
N HIS A 109 -6.00 1.04 13.90
CA HIS A 109 -7.43 0.85 14.18
C HIS A 109 -7.65 -0.08 15.38
N ASP A 110 -7.21 0.38 16.56
CA ASP A 110 -7.27 -0.33 17.83
C ASP A 110 -8.61 -0.16 18.59
N GLY A 111 -9.46 0.75 18.12
CA GLY A 111 -10.76 1.08 18.71
C GLY A 111 -10.74 2.22 19.71
N ILE A 112 -9.59 2.86 19.99
CA ILE A 112 -9.49 4.00 20.91
C ILE A 112 -9.71 5.32 20.17
N ARG A 113 -9.05 5.50 19.02
CA ARG A 113 -9.00 6.77 18.27
C ARG A 113 -10.02 6.87 17.14
N CYS A 114 -10.92 5.90 17.04
CA CYS A 114 -11.88 5.75 15.95
C CYS A 114 -13.32 5.88 16.43
N GLY A 115 -14.21 6.36 15.57
CA GLY A 115 -15.65 6.31 15.82
C GLY A 115 -16.20 4.87 15.82
N LEU A 116 -17.36 4.68 16.46
CA LEU A 116 -18.02 3.38 16.63
C LEU A 116 -18.31 2.64 15.31
N SER A 117 -18.50 3.38 14.21
CA SER A 117 -18.79 2.86 12.87
C SER A 117 -17.55 2.58 12.02
N CYS A 118 -16.34 2.61 12.61
CA CYS A 118 -15.11 2.39 11.87
C CYS A 118 -14.99 0.95 11.35
N LYS A 119 -15.04 0.80 10.02
CA LYS A 119 -14.95 -0.50 9.34
C LYS A 119 -13.66 -1.27 9.64
N SER A 120 -12.52 -0.57 9.74
CA SER A 120 -11.24 -1.23 10.06
C SER A 120 -11.18 -1.69 11.51
N CYS A 121 -11.79 -0.96 12.45
CA CYS A 121 -11.93 -1.42 13.84
C CYS A 121 -12.88 -2.63 13.93
N ALA A 122 -13.98 -2.65 13.17
CA ALA A 122 -14.88 -3.80 13.08
C ALA A 122 -14.15 -5.03 12.52
N TYR A 123 -13.42 -4.86 11.42
CA TYR A 123 -12.58 -5.91 10.83
C TYR A 123 -11.60 -6.53 11.83
N TRP A 124 -10.88 -5.69 12.60
CA TRP A 124 -9.95 -6.21 13.59
C TRP A 124 -10.64 -6.89 14.77
N ARG A 125 -11.84 -6.44 15.15
CA ARG A 125 -12.66 -7.09 16.18
C ARG A 125 -13.11 -8.49 15.75
N ASP A 126 -13.41 -8.68 14.47
CA ASP A 126 -13.77 -10.00 13.94
C ASP A 126 -12.59 -10.98 13.95
N ILE A 127 -11.35 -10.47 13.86
CA ILE A 127 -10.13 -11.29 13.94
C ILE A 127 -9.74 -11.55 15.39
N ILE A 128 -9.77 -10.53 16.23
CA ILE A 128 -9.37 -10.56 17.65
C ILE A 128 -10.46 -9.82 18.45
N PRO A 129 -11.44 -10.56 19.01
CA PRO A 129 -12.59 -9.95 19.69
C PRO A 129 -12.20 -9.18 20.95
N ASP A 130 -11.29 -9.74 21.75
CA ASP A 130 -10.84 -9.10 22.99
C ASP A 130 -10.10 -7.79 22.70
N ALA A 131 -10.44 -6.75 23.46
CA ALA A 131 -9.96 -5.40 23.20
C ALA A 131 -8.50 -5.20 23.59
N GLU A 132 -8.05 -5.83 24.67
CA GLU A 132 -6.68 -5.69 25.14
C GLU A 132 -5.72 -6.53 24.28
N GLU A 133 -6.10 -7.78 24.01
CA GLU A 133 -5.37 -8.67 23.11
C GLU A 133 -5.21 -8.02 21.73
N ARG A 134 -6.29 -7.46 21.17
CA ARG A 134 -6.25 -6.78 19.87
C ARG A 134 -5.28 -5.60 19.88
N ARG A 135 -5.27 -4.77 20.94
CA ARG A 135 -4.33 -3.64 21.06
C ARG A 135 -2.88 -4.12 21.06
N MET A 136 -2.58 -5.12 21.89
CA MET A 136 -1.25 -5.69 22.00
C MET A 136 -0.81 -6.32 20.67
N PHE A 137 -1.69 -7.11 20.05
CA PHE A 137 -1.44 -7.73 18.75
C PHE A 137 -1.11 -6.69 17.68
N LEU A 138 -1.96 -5.67 17.52
CA LEU A 138 -1.75 -4.63 16.52
C LEU A 138 -0.45 -3.86 16.76
N ALA A 139 -0.12 -3.55 18.02
CA ALA A 139 1.16 -2.94 18.37
C ALA A 139 2.35 -3.82 17.99
N GLN A 140 2.31 -5.12 18.31
CA GLN A 140 3.36 -6.07 17.93
C GLN A 140 3.51 -6.20 16.41
N ARG A 141 2.39 -6.18 15.66
CA ARG A 141 2.43 -6.20 14.20
C ARG A 141 3.03 -4.93 13.63
N ARG A 142 2.74 -3.75 14.20
CA ARG A 142 3.38 -2.49 13.80
C ARG A 142 4.89 -2.56 13.98
N GLU A 143 5.35 -3.05 15.13
CA GLU A 143 6.78 -3.19 15.40
C GLU A 143 7.45 -4.19 14.45
N ALA A 144 6.79 -5.32 14.15
CA ALA A 144 7.30 -6.30 13.20
C ALA A 144 7.51 -5.71 11.80
N VAL A 145 6.52 -4.94 11.30
CA VAL A 145 6.64 -4.24 10.02
C VAL A 145 7.70 -3.15 10.08
N ALA A 146 7.74 -2.35 11.14
CA ALA A 146 8.76 -1.32 11.31
C ALA A 146 10.19 -1.91 11.30
N ARG A 147 10.41 -3.01 12.03
CA ARG A 147 11.69 -3.73 12.05
C ARG A 147 12.07 -4.26 10.67
N PHE A 148 11.13 -4.84 9.93
CA PHE A 148 11.37 -5.26 8.54
C PHE A 148 11.83 -4.08 7.67
N ARG A 149 11.15 -2.93 7.76
CA ARG A 149 11.50 -1.72 6.99
C ARG A 149 12.88 -1.15 7.34
N ARG A 150 13.38 -1.35 8.57
CA ARG A 150 14.71 -0.86 8.97
C ARG A 150 15.85 -1.45 8.15
N HIS A 151 15.66 -2.61 7.52
CA HIS A 151 16.65 -3.20 6.60
C HIS A 151 16.76 -2.47 5.26
N TYR A 152 15.82 -1.56 4.96
CA TYR A 152 15.66 -0.92 3.65
C TYR A 152 15.58 0.61 3.77
N LEU A 153 16.11 1.19 4.85
CA LEU A 153 15.96 2.62 5.13
C LEU A 153 16.49 3.50 4.00
N GLU A 154 17.59 3.12 3.35
CA GLU A 154 18.19 3.92 2.29
C GLU A 154 17.24 4.10 1.10
N ILE A 155 16.77 2.98 0.51
CA ILE A 155 15.83 3.04 -0.62
C ILE A 155 14.46 3.60 -0.20
N LEU A 156 14.02 3.35 1.03
CA LEU A 156 12.78 3.93 1.55
C LEU A 156 12.89 5.45 1.73
N ALA A 157 14.04 5.96 2.17
CA ALA A 157 14.30 7.38 2.30
C ALA A 157 14.37 8.05 0.92
N ALA A 158 15.05 7.43 -0.05
CA ALA A 158 15.08 7.91 -1.43
C ALA A 158 13.67 7.95 -2.04
N ALA A 159 12.89 6.87 -1.89
CA ALA A 159 11.49 6.82 -2.34
C ALA A 159 10.63 7.87 -1.64
N CYS A 160 10.88 8.16 -0.35
CA CYS A 160 10.18 9.20 0.38
C CYS A 160 10.55 10.61 -0.14
N GLY A 161 11.81 10.86 -0.46
CA GLY A 161 12.29 12.13 -1.01
C GLY A 161 11.64 12.50 -2.35
N LEU A 162 11.26 11.50 -3.16
CA LEU A 162 10.55 11.72 -4.42
C LEU A 162 9.07 12.12 -4.24
N ARG A 163 8.46 11.86 -3.07
CA ARG A 163 7.00 11.98 -2.88
C ARG A 163 6.46 13.38 -3.14
N GLU A 164 7.17 14.42 -2.72
CA GLU A 164 6.71 15.79 -2.89
C GLU A 164 6.65 16.18 -4.37
N SER A 165 7.74 15.90 -5.11
CA SER A 165 7.82 16.12 -6.56
C SER A 165 6.77 15.28 -7.31
N LEU A 166 6.61 14.01 -6.93
CA LEU A 166 5.64 13.11 -7.55
C LEU A 166 4.20 13.55 -7.33
N ARG A 167 3.87 14.16 -6.19
CA ARG A 167 2.49 14.54 -5.88
C ARG A 167 1.92 15.52 -6.91
N GLY A 168 2.70 16.53 -7.30
CA GLY A 168 2.32 17.48 -8.34
C GLY A 168 2.13 16.78 -9.69
N GLN A 169 3.17 16.08 -10.13
CA GLN A 169 3.19 15.43 -11.44
C GLN A 169 2.11 14.35 -11.61
N VAL A 170 1.88 13.53 -10.59
CA VAL A 170 0.83 12.49 -10.60
C VAL A 170 -0.56 13.13 -10.62
N THR A 171 -0.75 14.27 -9.94
CA THR A 171 -2.03 14.98 -9.96
C THR A 171 -2.32 15.55 -11.35
N GLU A 172 -1.32 16.14 -11.99
CA GLU A 172 -1.42 16.66 -13.35
C GLU A 172 -1.68 15.54 -14.37
N LEU A 173 -0.88 14.47 -14.33
CA LEU A 173 -1.07 13.28 -15.17
C LEU A 173 -2.49 12.72 -15.00
N TYR A 174 -2.96 12.58 -13.77
CA TYR A 174 -4.30 12.07 -13.49
C TYR A 174 -5.38 12.94 -14.12
N ARG A 175 -5.29 14.27 -13.97
CA ARG A 175 -6.26 15.22 -14.57
C ARG A 175 -6.23 15.17 -16.09
N ALA A 176 -5.04 15.22 -16.70
CA ALA A 176 -4.89 15.15 -18.15
C ALA A 176 -5.50 13.86 -18.73
N CYS A 177 -5.33 12.71 -18.05
CA CYS A 177 -5.94 11.45 -18.45
C CYS A 177 -7.48 11.48 -18.38
N GLN A 178 -8.05 12.12 -17.36
CA GLN A 178 -9.50 12.26 -17.22
C GLN A 178 -10.07 13.17 -18.30
N ASP A 179 -9.40 14.28 -18.58
CA ASP A 179 -9.82 15.23 -19.60
C ASP A 179 -9.78 14.60 -20.99
N PHE A 180 -8.70 13.88 -21.32
CA PHE A 180 -8.59 13.12 -22.56
C PHE A 180 -9.72 12.11 -22.70
N ALA A 181 -9.93 11.25 -21.69
CA ALA A 181 -10.97 10.23 -21.74
C ALA A 181 -12.38 10.85 -21.90
N SER A 182 -12.65 11.95 -21.20
CA SER A 182 -13.94 12.65 -21.27
C SER A 182 -14.21 13.23 -22.66
N LYS A 183 -13.19 13.81 -23.30
CA LYS A 183 -13.27 14.33 -24.68
C LYS A 183 -13.53 13.21 -25.69
N GLU A 184 -12.78 12.12 -25.61
CA GLU A 184 -12.93 10.97 -26.52
C GLU A 184 -14.30 10.29 -26.39
N ILE A 185 -14.76 10.07 -25.16
CA ILE A 185 -16.10 9.50 -24.91
C ILE A 185 -17.18 10.41 -25.49
N SER A 186 -17.07 11.73 -25.30
CA SER A 186 -18.05 12.69 -25.83
C SER A 186 -18.05 12.72 -27.35
N ALA A 187 -16.89 12.67 -27.99
CA ALA A 187 -16.77 12.61 -29.44
C ALA A 187 -17.34 11.30 -30.02
N LEU A 188 -17.05 10.16 -29.38
CA LEU A 188 -17.59 8.87 -29.78
C LEU A 188 -19.11 8.82 -29.61
N LYS A 189 -19.64 9.34 -28.49
CA LYS A 189 -21.08 9.43 -28.25
C LYS A 189 -21.79 10.20 -29.35
N ARG A 190 -21.23 11.33 -29.80
CA ARG A 190 -21.80 12.12 -30.91
C ARG A 190 -21.81 11.33 -32.23
N ARG A 191 -20.73 10.59 -32.53
CA ARG A 191 -20.62 9.78 -33.77
C ARG A 191 -21.53 8.57 -33.81
N VAL A 192 -21.80 7.95 -32.66
CA VAL A 192 -22.65 6.75 -32.58
C VAL A 192 -24.14 7.09 -32.58
N LEU A 193 -24.51 8.28 -32.09
CA LEU A 193 -25.90 8.74 -31.98
C LEU A 193 -26.34 9.65 -33.14
N SER A 194 -25.45 9.95 -34.08
CA SER A 194 -25.76 10.61 -35.36
C SER A 194 -26.06 9.56 -36.43
#